data_AF-A0A0W0G8X9-F1
#
_entry.id   AF-A0A0W0G8X9-F1
#
_cell.length_a   1.000
_cell.length_b   1.000
_cell.length_c   1.000
_cell.angle_alpha   90.00
_cell.angle_beta   90.00
_cell.angle_gamma   90.00
#
_symmetry.space_group_name_H-M   'P 1'
#
loop_
_entity.id
_entity.type
_entity.pdbx_description
1 polymer ?
#
loop_
_entity_poly.entity_id
_entity_poly.type
_entity_poly.pdbx_seq_one_letter_code
_entity_poly.pdbx_strand_id
1 'polypeptide(L)'
;MDDLADLYLRAAERAPLVGGQIFDAANDFTESQADILFALAKVSGAKSHEFSPPANNWELALSQTTNLRPYLARSLLGWQPRKAGLVDHLPIYYAAWQAAQ
;
A
#
# COMPACT_ATOMS: atom_id res chain seq x y z
N MET A 1 -7.99 -2.64 0.39
CA MET A 1 -9.28 -2.06 -0.05
C MET A 1 -10.05 -1.48 1.12
N ASP A 2 -10.31 -2.26 2.17
CA ASP A 2 -11.13 -1.83 3.33
C ASP A 2 -10.63 -0.57 4.04
N ASP A 3 -9.31 -0.45 4.31
CA ASP A 3 -8.78 0.73 5.02
C ASP A 3 -8.93 2.02 4.21
N LEU A 4 -8.78 1.95 2.89
CA LEU A 4 -9.00 3.11 2.01
C LEU A 4 -10.49 3.47 1.96
N ALA A 5 -11.39 2.48 1.92
CA ALA A 5 -12.83 2.72 1.98
C ALA A 5 -13.25 3.41 3.30
N ASP A 6 -12.67 2.98 4.44
CA ASP A 6 -12.90 3.62 5.74
C ASP A 6 -12.40 5.09 5.76
N LEU A 7 -11.27 5.39 5.11
CA LEU A 7 -10.81 6.78 4.96
C LEU A 7 -11.83 7.63 4.19
N TYR A 8 -12.30 7.14 3.03
CA TYR A 8 -13.28 7.85 2.21
C TYR A 8 -14.60 8.06 2.95
N LEU A 9 -15.08 7.05 3.67
CA LEU A 9 -16.28 7.14 4.49
C LEU A 9 -16.13 8.26 5.53
N ARG A 10 -15.04 8.26 6.30
CA ARG A 10 -14.77 9.30 7.33
C ARG A 10 -14.64 10.70 6.73
N ALA A 11 -13.99 10.81 5.57
CA ALA A 11 -13.85 12.08 4.87
C ALA A 11 -15.22 12.62 4.42
N ALA A 12 -16.09 11.75 3.90
CA ALA A 12 -17.44 12.11 3.48
C ALA A 12 -18.32 12.52 4.68
N GLU A 13 -18.28 11.77 5.78
CA GLU A 13 -19.02 12.10 7.01
C GLU A 13 -18.59 13.42 7.65
N ARG A 14 -17.35 13.86 7.40
CA ARG A 14 -16.78 15.09 7.95
C ARG A 14 -16.57 16.18 6.88
N ALA A 15 -17.21 16.06 5.72
CA ALA A 15 -16.98 16.94 4.57
C ALA A 15 -17.02 18.46 4.90
N PRO A 16 -17.94 18.97 5.75
CA PRO A 16 -17.93 20.39 6.12
C PRO A 16 -16.69 20.86 6.88
N LEU A 17 -15.99 19.95 7.58
CA LEU A 17 -14.79 20.23 8.36
C LEU A 17 -13.50 20.08 7.55
N VAL A 18 -13.49 19.17 6.57
CA VAL A 18 -12.27 18.75 5.87
C VAL A 18 -12.24 19.13 4.39
N GLY A 19 -13.24 19.89 3.92
CA GLY A 19 -13.29 20.38 2.55
C GLY A 19 -12.00 21.10 2.14
N GLY A 20 -11.45 20.73 0.98
CA GLY A 20 -10.21 21.30 0.44
C GLY A 20 -8.92 20.75 1.04
N GLN A 21 -8.99 19.81 2.00
CA GLN A 21 -7.81 19.14 2.54
C GLN A 21 -7.39 17.93 1.69
N ILE A 22 -6.09 17.65 1.66
CA ILE A 22 -5.51 16.47 1.02
C ILE A 22 -4.97 15.55 2.12
N PHE A 23 -5.32 14.27 2.05
CA PHE A 23 -4.95 13.28 3.06
C PHE A 23 -4.08 12.19 2.46
N ASP A 24 -2.93 11.92 3.09
CA ASP A 24 -2.17 10.70 2.81
C ASP A 24 -2.88 9.49 3.41
N ALA A 25 -3.00 8.44 2.61
CA ALA A 25 -3.62 7.16 2.97
C ALA A 25 -2.58 6.04 2.88
N ALA A 26 -1.74 5.94 3.90
CA ALA A 26 -0.59 5.02 3.90
C ALA A 26 -0.51 4.22 5.19
N ASN A 27 0.17 3.07 5.12
CA ASN A 27 0.50 2.27 6.28
C ASN A 27 1.60 2.93 7.11
N ASP A 28 1.69 2.54 8.39
CA ASP A 28 2.73 3.02 9.30
C ASP A 28 4.09 2.38 9.03
N PHE A 29 4.09 1.29 8.28
CA PHE A 29 5.27 0.53 7.89
C PHE A 29 5.50 0.65 6.39
N THR A 30 6.76 0.77 6.01
CA THR A 30 7.19 0.77 4.60
C THR A 30 7.78 -0.60 4.29
N GLU A 31 7.30 -1.23 3.23
CA GLU A 31 7.75 -2.55 2.80
C GLU A 31 8.80 -2.41 1.69
N SER A 32 9.87 -3.20 1.75
CA SER A 32 10.89 -3.17 0.71
C SER A 32 10.47 -4.00 -0.51
N GLN A 33 10.96 -3.62 -1.68
CA GLN A 33 10.74 -4.39 -2.91
C GLN A 33 11.26 -5.84 -2.77
N ALA A 34 12.36 -6.03 -2.04
CA ALA A 34 12.94 -7.34 -1.80
C ALA A 34 12.05 -8.23 -0.92
N ASP A 35 11.46 -7.68 0.13
CA ASP A 35 10.55 -8.44 1.00
C ASP A 35 9.32 -8.89 0.23
N ILE A 36 8.76 -8.01 -0.61
CA ILE A 36 7.61 -8.33 -1.47
C ILE A 36 7.98 -9.43 -2.47
N LEU A 37 9.11 -9.31 -3.18
CA LEU A 37 9.53 -10.31 -4.17
C LEU A 37 9.82 -11.68 -3.52
N PHE A 38 10.47 -11.68 -2.36
CA PHE A 38 10.74 -12.90 -1.60
C PHE A 38 9.46 -13.58 -1.13
N ALA A 39 8.52 -12.81 -0.58
CA ALA A 39 7.21 -13.32 -0.18
C ALA A 39 6.42 -13.83 -1.40
N LEU A 40 6.48 -13.13 -2.54
CA LEU A 40 5.78 -13.52 -3.76
C LEU A 40 6.33 -14.83 -4.32
N ALA A 41 7.66 -15.00 -4.34
CA ALA A 41 8.30 -16.22 -4.79
C ALA A 41 7.85 -17.43 -3.95
N LYS A 42 7.68 -17.26 -2.63
CA LYS A 42 7.16 -18.31 -1.74
C LYS A 42 5.73 -18.70 -2.08
N VAL A 43 4.83 -17.74 -2.29
CA VAL A 43 3.39 -18.05 -2.54
C VAL A 43 3.13 -18.52 -3.97
N SER A 44 3.94 -18.09 -4.94
CA SER A 44 3.79 -18.48 -6.35
C SER A 44 4.54 -19.76 -6.73
N GLY A 45 5.51 -20.19 -5.92
CA GLY A 45 6.39 -21.32 -6.25
C GLY A 45 7.49 -20.98 -7.26
N ALA A 46 7.72 -19.70 -7.55
CA ALA A 46 8.82 -19.28 -8.42
C ALA A 46 10.18 -19.65 -7.81
N LYS A 47 11.10 -20.14 -8.66
CA LYS A 47 12.41 -20.67 -8.22
C LYS A 47 13.46 -19.58 -7.98
N SER A 48 13.38 -18.48 -8.71
CA SER A 48 14.30 -17.35 -8.60
C SER A 48 13.59 -16.04 -8.91
N HIS A 49 14.17 -14.95 -8.44
CA HIS A 49 13.81 -13.59 -8.78
C HIS A 49 15.09 -12.78 -8.93
N GLU A 50 15.08 -11.78 -9.79
CA GLU A 50 16.22 -10.92 -10.05
C GLU A 50 15.76 -9.46 -10.11
N PHE A 51 16.63 -8.57 -9.66
CA PHE A 51 16.43 -7.14 -9.83
C PHE A 51 17.09 -6.70 -11.12
N SER A 52 16.37 -5.92 -11.92
CA SER A 52 16.95 -5.24 -13.08
C SER A 52 17.23 -3.77 -12.71
N PRO A 53 18.33 -3.18 -13.23
CA PRO A 53 18.56 -1.75 -13.08
C PRO A 53 17.49 -0.97 -13.86
N PRO A 54 17.09 0.23 -13.39
CA PRO A 54 16.15 1.08 -14.11
C PRO A 54 16.64 1.40 -15.54
N ALA A 55 15.78 1.21 -16.54
CA ALA A 55 16.12 1.46 -17.94
C ALA A 55 15.95 2.94 -18.37
N ASN A 56 15.26 3.74 -17.56
CA ASN A 56 14.92 5.13 -17.86
C ASN A 56 14.65 5.94 -16.58
N ASN A 57 14.55 7.27 -16.73
CA ASN A 57 14.33 8.18 -15.59
C ASN A 57 13.01 7.94 -14.85
N TRP A 58 12.00 7.39 -15.53
CA TRP A 58 10.72 7.06 -14.91
C TRP A 58 10.85 5.87 -13.96
N GLU A 59 11.47 4.79 -14.39
CA GLU A 59 11.77 3.63 -13.53
C GLU A 59 12.70 4.00 -12.39
N LEU A 60 13.67 4.89 -12.63
CA LEU A 60 14.56 5.39 -11.59
C LEU A 60 13.78 6.18 -10.51
N ALA A 61 12.77 6.95 -10.91
CA ALA A 61 11.91 7.64 -9.96
C ALA A 61 11.04 6.66 -9.17
N LEU A 62 10.52 5.59 -9.81
CA LEU A 62 9.75 4.54 -9.14
C LEU A 62 10.59 3.70 -8.17
N SER A 63 11.90 3.56 -8.41
CA SER A 63 12.79 2.83 -7.51
C SER A 63 13.14 3.59 -6.23
N GLN A 64 12.68 4.84 -6.07
CA GLN A 64 12.95 5.63 -4.88
C GLN A 64 12.01 5.27 -3.72
N THR A 65 12.53 5.35 -2.50
CA THR A 65 11.73 5.16 -1.29
C THR A 65 10.76 6.32 -1.09
N THR A 66 9.48 5.98 -0.91
CA THR A 66 8.44 6.94 -0.53
C THR A 66 8.01 6.67 0.91
N ASN A 67 8.31 7.60 1.81
CA ASN A 67 7.93 7.52 3.22
C ASN A 67 6.80 8.50 3.50
N LEU A 68 5.58 7.99 3.71
CA LEU A 68 4.41 8.79 4.00
C LEU A 68 4.04 8.71 5.47
N ARG A 69 3.50 9.81 6.01
CA ARG A 69 3.00 9.86 7.38
C ARG A 69 1.59 10.45 7.39
N PRO A 70 0.53 9.66 7.59
CA PRO A 70 -0.86 10.10 7.45
C PRO A 70 -1.34 10.90 8.68
N TYR A 71 -0.56 11.89 9.12
CA TYR A 71 -0.85 12.66 10.33
C TYR A 71 -2.15 13.43 10.24
N LEU A 72 -2.43 14.04 9.09
CA LEU A 72 -3.66 14.81 8.89
C LEU A 72 -4.90 13.91 8.91
N ALA A 73 -4.80 12.70 8.34
CA ALA A 73 -5.88 11.73 8.36
C ALA A 73 -6.14 11.23 9.80
N ARG A 74 -5.07 11.00 10.57
CA ARG A 74 -5.19 10.65 11.99
C ARG A 74 -5.85 11.77 12.80
N SER A 75 -5.40 13.02 12.62
CA SER A 75 -5.87 14.13 13.46
C SER A 75 -7.30 14.56 13.13
N LEU A 76 -7.65 14.69 11.85
CA LEU A 76 -8.94 15.23 11.43
C LEU A 76 -10.00 14.15 11.20
N LEU A 77 -9.61 12.94 10.79
CA LEU A 77 -10.53 11.84 10.50
C LEU A 77 -10.51 10.74 11.57
N GLY A 78 -9.53 10.75 12.49
CA GLY A 78 -9.30 9.63 13.41
C GLY A 78 -9.00 8.33 12.66
N TRP A 79 -8.48 8.43 11.43
CA TRP A 79 -8.24 7.29 10.56
C TRP A 79 -6.88 6.66 10.86
N GLN A 80 -6.85 5.33 10.85
CA GLN A 80 -5.63 4.54 10.90
C GLN A 80 -5.85 3.22 10.15
N PRO A 81 -4.84 2.70 9.45
CA PRO A 81 -4.93 1.41 8.79
C PRO A 81 -5.12 0.29 9.82
N ARG A 82 -5.98 -0.68 9.52
CA ARG A 82 -6.29 -1.81 10.39
C ARG A 82 -5.89 -3.14 9.78
N LYS A 83 -5.72 -3.23 8.47
CA LYS A 83 -5.26 -4.45 7.81
C LYS A 83 -3.74 -4.57 7.96
N ALA A 84 -3.27 -5.82 8.00
CA ALA A 84 -1.85 -6.11 7.97
C ALA A 84 -1.21 -5.64 6.65
N GLY A 85 0.12 -5.59 6.63
CA GLY A 85 0.90 -5.18 5.47
C GLY A 85 0.66 -6.07 4.25
N LEU A 86 1.14 -5.60 3.08
CA LEU A 86 1.00 -6.36 1.84
C LEU A 86 1.70 -7.72 1.95
N VAL A 87 2.91 -7.76 2.50
CA VAL A 87 3.72 -8.98 2.67
C VAL A 87 2.99 -10.01 3.51
N ASP A 88 2.39 -9.59 4.63
CA ASP A 88 1.66 -10.48 5.54
C ASP A 88 0.40 -11.08 4.88
N HIS A 89 -0.31 -10.27 4.09
CA HIS A 89 -1.53 -10.69 3.40
C HIS A 89 -1.30 -11.16 1.97
N LEU A 90 -0.04 -11.27 1.52
CA LEU A 90 0.29 -11.65 0.15
C LEU A 90 -0.32 -12.99 -0.29
N PRO A 91 -0.41 -14.04 0.57
CA PRO A 91 -1.11 -15.28 0.20
C PRO A 91 -2.59 -15.04 -0.16
N ILE A 92 -3.28 -14.15 0.55
CA ILE A 92 -4.69 -13.83 0.30
C ILE A 92 -4.83 -13.13 -1.05
N TYR A 93 -3.98 -12.14 -1.31
CA TYR A 93 -4.01 -11.41 -2.58
C TYR A 93 -3.64 -12.29 -3.77
N TYR A 94 -2.65 -13.18 -3.60
CA TYR A 94 -2.27 -14.12 -4.66
C TYR A 94 -3.40 -15.10 -4.97
N ALA A 95 -4.04 -15.68 -3.95
CA ALA A 95 -5.19 -16.56 -4.14
C ALA A 95 -6.38 -15.85 -4.79
N ALA A 96 -6.65 -14.60 -4.40
CA ALA A 96 -7.71 -13.79 -5.01
C ALA A 96 -7.42 -13.49 -6.48
N TRP A 97 -6.16 -13.20 -6.83
CA TRP A 97 -5.74 -13.05 -8.23
C TRP A 97 -5.92 -14.34 -9.02
N GLN A 98 -5.50 -15.50 -8.47
CA GLN A 98 -5.66 -16.80 -9.12
C GLN A 98 -7.12 -17.15 -9.38
N ALA A 99 -8.02 -16.82 -8.45
CA ALA A 99 -9.45 -17.06 -8.60
C ALA A 99 -10.14 -16.12 -9.61
N ALA A 100 -9.50 -14.99 -9.93
CA ALA A 100 -9.99 -14.01 -10.91
C ALA A 100 -9.46 -14.26 -12.33
N GLN A 101 -8.57 -15.25 -12.51
CA GLN A 101 -8.13 -15.76 -13.82
C GLN A 101 -9.09 -16.84 -14.32
#